data_AF-A0A292PMW7-F1
#
_entry.id   AF-A0A292PMW7-F1
#
_cell.length_a   1.000
_cell.length_b   1.000
_cell.length_c   1.000
_cell.angle_alpha   90.00
_cell.angle_beta   90.00
_cell.angle_gamma   90.00
#
_symmetry.space_group_name_H-M   'P 1'
#
loop_
_entity.id
_entity.type
_entity.pdbx_description
1 polymer ?
#
loop_
_entity_poly.entity_id
_entity_poly.type
_entity_poly.pdbx_seq_one_letter_code
_entity_poly.pdbx_strand_id
1 'polypeptide(L)'
;MEVRLKQSDRNCIAEGNVVAHSGGAAIDALLYDGPGGRQDWYVFKELYGLHPAGVQKITHKETIEILNLNARVKVNEIPGANAFCRRFRLFVVALRMEDRGFNYLQEDLPNPTCAAYWSLREVHI
;
A
#
# COMPACT_ATOMS: atom_id res chain seq x y z
N MET A 1 -1.24 12.36 36.43
CA MET A 1 -1.87 11.03 36.65
C MET A 1 -1.54 10.19 35.42
N GLU A 2 -0.51 9.35 35.50
CA GLU A 2 -0.07 8.52 34.36
C GLU A 2 -1.03 7.35 34.18
N VAL A 3 -1.64 7.25 33.00
CA VAL A 3 -2.50 6.12 32.64
C VAL A 3 -1.60 4.91 32.40
N ARG A 4 -1.52 3.99 33.37
CA ARG A 4 -0.84 2.70 33.19
C ARG A 4 -1.67 1.82 32.27
N LEU A 5 -1.21 1.66 31.03
CA LEU A 5 -1.75 0.71 30.07
C LEU A 5 -1.73 -0.70 30.67
N LYS A 6 -2.90 -1.35 30.72
CA LYS A 6 -3.04 -2.72 31.20
C LYS A 6 -2.50 -3.69 30.15
N GLN A 7 -2.19 -4.92 30.54
CA GLN A 7 -1.70 -5.93 29.62
C GLN A 7 -2.71 -6.19 28.48
N SER A 8 -4.02 -6.09 28.76
CA SER A 8 -5.08 -6.13 27.74
C SER A 8 -4.95 -5.01 26.71
N ASP A 9 -4.63 -3.79 27.12
CA ASP A 9 -4.50 -2.65 26.22
C ASP A 9 -3.27 -2.81 25.31
N ARG A 10 -2.19 -3.36 25.86
CA ARG A 10 -0.99 -3.74 25.09
C ARG A 10 -1.26 -4.88 24.13
N ASN A 11 -2.08 -5.86 24.52
CA ASN A 11 -2.49 -6.96 23.65
C ASN A 11 -3.37 -6.46 22.52
N CYS A 12 -4.31 -5.52 22.77
CA CYS A 12 -5.11 -4.90 21.71
C CYS A 12 -4.26 -4.04 20.75
N ILE A 13 -3.24 -3.34 21.25
CA ILE A 13 -2.30 -2.59 20.40
C ILE A 13 -1.40 -3.55 19.59
N ALA A 14 -0.95 -4.65 20.20
CA ALA A 14 -0.16 -5.67 19.52
C ALA A 14 -1.00 -6.43 18.48
N GLU A 15 -2.23 -6.81 18.80
CA GLU A 15 -3.20 -7.41 17.87
C GLU A 15 -3.59 -6.42 16.77
N GLY A 16 -3.77 -5.12 17.08
CA GLY A 16 -3.97 -4.09 16.07
C GLY A 16 -2.78 -3.92 15.12
N ASN A 17 -1.55 -3.97 15.64
CA ASN A 17 -0.31 -3.97 14.85
C ASN A 17 -0.10 -5.26 14.05
N VAL A 18 -0.57 -6.41 14.55
CA VAL A 18 -0.54 -7.71 13.87
C VAL A 18 -1.65 -7.80 12.81
N VAL A 19 -2.84 -7.27 13.06
CA VAL A 19 -3.94 -7.15 12.08
C VAL A 19 -3.57 -6.15 10.98
N ALA A 20 -2.86 -5.06 11.28
CA ALA A 20 -2.26 -4.19 10.27
C ALA A 20 -1.15 -4.90 9.44
N HIS A 21 -0.52 -5.94 9.98
CA HIS A 21 0.33 -6.87 9.21
C HIS A 21 -0.47 -7.94 8.44
N SER A 22 -1.77 -8.10 8.71
CA SER A 22 -2.62 -9.20 8.22
C SER A 22 -3.78 -8.76 7.32
N GLY A 23 -3.82 -7.50 6.90
CA GLY A 23 -4.73 -6.99 5.88
C GLY A 23 -3.91 -6.42 4.73
N GLY A 24 -3.55 -7.26 3.75
CA GLY A 24 -2.91 -6.72 2.55
C GLY A 24 -3.84 -5.72 1.86
N ALA A 25 -3.29 -4.81 1.06
CA ALA A 25 -4.04 -3.79 0.33
C ALA A 25 -5.30 -4.34 -0.36
N ALA A 26 -5.23 -5.57 -0.89
CA ALA A 26 -6.38 -6.26 -1.49
C ALA A 26 -7.49 -6.58 -0.47
N ILE A 27 -7.16 -7.11 0.70
CA ILE A 27 -8.12 -7.42 1.78
C ILE A 27 -8.69 -6.14 2.36
N ASP A 28 -7.84 -5.16 2.65
CA ASP A 28 -8.27 -3.87 3.18
C ASP A 28 -9.20 -3.13 2.21
N ALA A 29 -8.99 -3.30 0.91
CA ALA A 29 -9.85 -2.69 -0.11
C ALA A 29 -11.26 -3.30 -0.12
N LEU A 30 -11.45 -4.55 0.32
CA LEU A 30 -12.77 -5.18 0.41
C LEU A 30 -13.64 -4.55 1.51
N LEU A 31 -13.04 -3.94 2.54
CA LEU A 31 -13.78 -3.25 3.61
C LEU A 31 -14.55 -2.02 3.13
N TYR A 32 -14.29 -1.55 1.92
CA TYR A 32 -14.94 -0.41 1.29
C TYR A 32 -16.04 -0.83 0.30
N ASP A 33 -16.24 -2.13 0.09
CA ASP A 33 -17.22 -2.64 -0.86
C ASP A 33 -18.61 -2.81 -0.22
N GLY A 34 -19.64 -2.65 -1.05
CA GLY A 34 -21.04 -2.88 -0.68
C GLY A 34 -21.73 -1.84 0.21
N PRO A 35 -23.05 -2.00 0.45
CA PRO A 35 -23.81 -1.13 1.34
C PRO A 35 -23.28 -1.21 2.77
N GLY A 36 -22.91 -0.07 3.35
CA GLY A 36 -22.31 0.00 4.68
C GLY A 36 -20.78 -0.18 4.71
N GLY A 37 -20.13 -0.28 3.55
CA GLY A 37 -18.67 -0.23 3.45
C GLY A 37 -18.09 1.06 4.04
N ARG A 38 -16.82 0.99 4.44
CA ARG A 38 -16.07 2.14 4.97
C ARG A 38 -16.13 3.33 4.01
N GLN A 39 -16.18 4.54 4.58
CA GLN A 39 -16.27 5.79 3.80
C GLN A 39 -14.98 6.61 3.85
N ASP A 40 -14.03 6.24 4.70
CA ASP A 40 -12.76 6.93 4.91
C ASP A 40 -11.68 6.50 3.91
N TRP A 41 -12.05 6.37 2.64
CA TRP A 41 -11.19 5.88 1.55
C TRP A 41 -9.94 6.75 1.34
N TYR A 42 -9.95 8.00 1.82
CA TYR A 42 -8.79 8.89 1.78
C TYR A 42 -7.65 8.38 2.68
N VAL A 43 -7.96 7.75 3.82
CA VAL A 43 -6.96 7.11 4.70
C VAL A 43 -6.33 5.92 3.98
N PHE A 44 -7.17 5.08 3.34
CA PHE A 44 -6.67 3.97 2.53
C PHE A 44 -5.76 4.45 1.40
N LYS A 45 -6.17 5.50 0.66
CA LYS A 45 -5.37 6.08 -0.41
C LYS A 45 -4.06 6.67 0.10
N GLU A 46 -4.06 7.19 1.32
CA GLU A 46 -2.84 7.66 1.95
C GLU A 46 -1.87 6.50 2.25
N LEU A 47 -2.36 5.39 2.78
CA LEU A 47 -1.55 4.20 3.10
C LEU A 47 -1.05 3.45 1.87
N TYR A 48 -1.92 3.23 0.89
CA TYR A 48 -1.64 2.35 -0.26
C TYR A 48 -1.41 3.11 -1.56
N GLY A 49 -1.58 4.42 -1.59
CA GLY A 49 -1.38 5.24 -2.79
C GLY A 49 -2.51 5.17 -3.83
N LEU A 50 -3.47 4.24 -3.72
CA LEU A 50 -4.58 4.06 -4.66
C LEU A 50 -5.94 4.08 -3.95
N HIS A 51 -7.00 4.37 -4.70
CA HIS A 51 -8.36 4.22 -4.19
C HIS A 51 -8.69 2.72 -3.98
N PRO A 52 -9.47 2.32 -2.96
CA PRO A 52 -9.86 0.92 -2.73
C PRO A 52 -10.38 0.21 -3.98
N ALA A 53 -11.33 0.82 -4.69
CA ALA A 53 -11.88 0.30 -5.94
C ALA A 53 -10.85 0.15 -7.09
N GLY A 54 -9.72 0.86 -7.03
CA GLY A 54 -8.60 0.67 -7.94
C GLY A 54 -7.78 -0.55 -7.55
N VAL A 55 -7.51 -0.73 -6.24
CA VAL A 55 -6.77 -1.88 -5.71
C VAL A 55 -7.50 -3.20 -5.94
N GLN A 56 -8.82 -3.23 -5.82
CA GLN A 56 -9.63 -4.42 -6.11
C GLN A 56 -9.50 -4.93 -7.55
N LYS A 57 -9.06 -4.07 -8.49
CA LYS A 57 -8.89 -4.43 -9.91
C LYS A 57 -7.47 -4.89 -10.25
N ILE A 58 -6.55 -4.83 -9.29
CA ILE A 58 -5.16 -5.21 -9.49
C ILE A 58 -5.08 -6.74 -9.44
N THR A 59 -4.50 -7.32 -10.48
CA THR A 59 -4.26 -8.76 -10.60
C THR A 59 -2.79 -9.12 -10.34
N HIS A 60 -1.88 -8.16 -10.49
CA HIS A 60 -0.44 -8.35 -10.28
C HIS A 60 -0.09 -8.35 -8.79
N LYS A 61 0.41 -9.49 -8.30
CA LYS A 61 0.83 -9.65 -6.90
C LYS A 61 1.96 -8.67 -6.55
N GLU A 62 2.87 -8.45 -7.50
CA GLU A 62 4.00 -7.54 -7.40
C GLU A 62 3.57 -6.11 -7.10
N THR A 63 2.45 -5.67 -7.71
CA THR A 63 1.87 -4.36 -7.40
C THR A 63 1.38 -4.34 -5.96
N ILE A 64 0.60 -5.34 -5.54
CA ILE A 64 0.06 -5.42 -4.17
C ILE A 64 1.18 -5.44 -3.12
N GLU A 65 2.27 -6.16 -3.37
CA GLU A 65 3.45 -6.19 -2.49
C GLU A 65 4.06 -4.79 -2.30
N ILE A 66 4.16 -4.01 -3.38
CA ILE A 66 4.66 -2.63 -3.33
C ILE A 66 3.70 -1.69 -2.58
N LEU A 67 2.37 -1.86 -2.74
CA LEU A 67 1.39 -1.07 -1.97
C LEU A 67 1.50 -1.39 -0.48
N ASN A 68 1.61 -2.67 -0.11
CA ASN A 68 1.79 -3.13 1.27
C ASN A 68 3.08 -2.58 1.88
N LEU A 69 4.18 -2.58 1.10
CA LEU A 69 5.44 -2.01 1.54
C LEU A 69 5.30 -0.51 1.87
N ASN A 70 4.58 0.26 1.06
CA ASN A 70 4.34 1.67 1.35
C ASN A 70 3.50 1.87 2.62
N ALA A 71 2.47 1.05 2.85
CA ALA A 71 1.71 1.10 4.09
C ALA A 71 2.62 0.82 5.31
N ARG A 72 3.49 -0.20 5.23
CA ARG A 72 4.49 -0.50 6.28
C ARG A 72 5.46 0.66 6.52
N VAL A 73 5.98 1.27 5.45
CA VAL A 73 6.88 2.43 5.53
C VAL A 73 6.20 3.59 6.26
N LYS A 74 4.92 3.85 5.95
CA LYS A 74 4.14 4.91 6.58
C LYS A 74 3.80 4.63 8.03
N VAL A 75 3.33 3.42 8.34
CA VAL A 75 2.92 3.04 9.70
C VAL A 75 4.11 3.01 10.67
N ASN A 76 5.27 2.55 10.21
CA ASN A 76 6.46 2.43 11.06
C ASN A 76 7.39 3.64 11.00
N GLU A 77 7.03 4.70 10.27
CA GLU A 77 7.82 5.91 10.09
C GLU A 77 9.30 5.64 9.78
N ILE A 78 9.58 4.67 8.87
CA ILE A 78 10.93 4.14 8.65
C ILE A 78 11.92 5.27 8.28
N PRO A 79 12.94 5.56 9.12
CA PRO A 79 13.91 6.60 8.84
C PRO A 79 14.67 6.32 7.53
N GLY A 80 14.86 7.36 6.70
CA GLY A 80 15.57 7.22 5.43
C GLY A 80 14.73 6.73 4.24
N ALA A 81 13.45 6.38 4.44
CA ALA A 81 12.57 5.91 3.37
C ALA A 81 12.16 7.00 2.34
N ASN A 82 12.72 8.22 2.42
CA ASN A 82 12.40 9.34 1.52
C ASN A 82 12.58 9.00 0.04
N ALA A 83 13.64 8.27 -0.30
CA ALA A 83 13.91 7.84 -1.67
C ALA A 83 12.83 6.87 -2.17
N PHE A 84 12.47 5.88 -1.35
CA PHE A 84 11.37 4.96 -1.63
C PHE A 84 10.05 5.72 -1.79
N CYS A 85 9.67 6.57 -0.83
CA CYS A 85 8.43 7.34 -0.87
C CYS A 85 8.30 8.19 -2.14
N ARG A 86 9.42 8.77 -2.62
CA ARG A 86 9.43 9.55 -3.87
C ARG A 86 9.21 8.65 -5.08
N ARG A 87 9.95 7.54 -5.19
CA ARG A 87 9.81 6.58 -6.30
C ARG A 87 8.43 5.92 -6.30
N PHE A 88 7.85 5.69 -5.13
CA PHE A 88 6.51 5.12 -4.97
C PHE A 88 5.43 6.04 -5.53
N ARG A 89 5.53 7.36 -5.29
CA ARG A 89 4.60 8.33 -5.90
C ARG A 89 4.69 8.31 -7.42
N LEU A 90 5.90 8.20 -7.98
CA LEU A 90 6.09 8.10 -9.44
C LEU A 90 5.45 6.83 -9.99
N PHE A 91 5.66 5.69 -9.32
CA PHE A 91 5.02 4.42 -9.67
C PHE A 91 3.49 4.52 -9.64
N VAL A 92 2.90 5.08 -8.58
CA VAL A 92 1.44 5.27 -8.49
C VAL A 92 0.90 6.19 -9.58
N VAL A 93 1.62 7.24 -9.94
CA VAL A 93 1.22 8.14 -11.04
C VAL A 93 1.25 7.39 -12.37
N ALA A 94 2.31 6.64 -12.66
CA ALA A 94 2.44 5.86 -13.89
C ALA A 94 1.36 4.76 -13.97
N LEU A 95 1.17 3.99 -12.90
CA LEU A 95 0.18 2.92 -12.81
C LEU A 95 -1.27 3.40 -13.01
N ARG A 96 -1.59 4.66 -12.65
CA ARG A 96 -2.93 5.24 -12.89
C ARG A 96 -3.17 5.64 -14.34
N MET A 97 -2.10 5.90 -15.09
CA MET A 97 -2.17 6.27 -16.51
C MET A 97 -2.16 5.04 -17.42
N GLU A 98 -1.92 3.87 -16.85
CA GLU A 98 -1.86 2.60 -17.56
C GLU A 98 -3.25 2.08 -17.93
N ASP A 99 -3.34 1.51 -19.14
CA ASP A 99 -4.54 0.82 -19.58
C ASP A 99 -4.82 -0.40 -18.71
N ARG A 100 -6.08 -0.58 -18.34
CA ARG A 100 -6.51 -1.71 -17.52
C ARG A 100 -6.19 -3.03 -18.23
N GLY A 101 -5.41 -3.89 -17.58
CA GLY A 101 -5.01 -5.19 -18.11
C GLY A 101 -3.70 -5.20 -18.89
N PHE A 102 -3.05 -4.04 -19.03
CA PHE A 102 -1.68 -3.99 -19.54
C PHE A 102 -0.73 -4.60 -18.50
N ASN A 103 0.04 -5.61 -18.91
CA ASN A 103 1.04 -6.22 -18.05
C ASN A 103 2.35 -5.42 -18.12
N TYR A 104 2.50 -4.44 -17.22
CA TYR A 104 3.71 -3.62 -17.16
C TYR A 104 4.98 -4.38 -16.80
N LEU A 105 4.89 -5.65 -16.37
CA LEU A 105 6.05 -6.47 -16.05
C LEU A 105 6.68 -7.12 -17.29
N GLN A 106 6.12 -6.95 -18.48
CA GLN A 106 6.74 -7.43 -19.72
C GLN A 106 7.95 -6.56 -20.08
N GLU A 107 9.12 -7.18 -20.15
CA GLU A 107 10.43 -6.51 -20.24
C GLU A 107 10.72 -5.83 -21.59
N ASP A 108 9.90 -6.06 -22.62
CA ASP A 108 10.22 -5.71 -24.01
C ASP A 108 9.57 -4.40 -24.52
N LEU A 109 8.88 -3.64 -23.67
CA LEU A 109 8.25 -2.37 -24.06
C LEU A 109 8.69 -1.20 -23.16
N PRO A 110 8.99 -0.01 -23.73
CA PRO A 110 9.24 1.18 -22.94
C PRO A 110 7.95 1.60 -22.21
N ASN A 111 7.76 1.07 -21.00
CA ASN A 111 6.60 1.32 -20.15
C ASN A 111 7.03 2.14 -18.90
N PRO A 112 6.47 3.34 -18.69
CA PRO A 112 6.77 4.18 -17.54
C PRO A 112 6.48 3.53 -16.17
N THR A 113 5.42 2.71 -16.07
CA THR A 113 5.06 1.93 -14.89
C THR A 113 6.11 0.85 -14.61
N CYS A 114 6.60 0.16 -15.65
CA CYS A 114 7.70 -0.81 -15.56
C CYS A 114 8.97 -0.16 -15.00
N ALA A 115 9.40 0.94 -15.62
CA ALA A 115 10.58 1.68 -15.19
C ALA A 115 10.47 2.18 -13.73
N ALA A 116 9.30 2.71 -13.35
CA ALA A 116 9.05 3.16 -11.99
C ALA A 116 9.02 2.00 -10.98
N TYR A 117 8.48 0.84 -11.36
CA TYR A 117 8.49 -0.38 -10.56
C TYR A 117 9.91 -0.90 -10.31
N TRP A 118 10.75 -1.02 -11.34
CA TRP A 118 12.12 -1.48 -11.16
C TRP A 118 12.97 -0.50 -10.37
N SER A 119 12.76 0.81 -10.56
CA SER A 119 13.42 1.82 -9.72
C SER A 119 13.04 1.68 -8.24
N LEU A 120 11.83 1.24 -7.89
CA LEU A 120 11.48 0.96 -6.49
C LEU A 120 12.28 -0.21 -5.90
N ARG A 121 12.54 -1.25 -6.70
CA ARG A 121 13.28 -2.46 -6.28
C ARG A 121 14.75 -2.20 -5.96
N GLU A 122 15.34 -1.15 -6.52
CA GLU A 122 16.73 -0.75 -6.22
C GLU A 122 16.89 -0.10 -4.85
N VAL A 123 15.80 0.41 -4.25
CA VAL A 123 15.85 1.07 -2.95
C VAL A 123 15.77 0.02 -1.85
N HIS A 124 16.81 -0.03 -1.03
CA HIS A 124 16.86 -0.86 0.17
C HIS A 124 16.33 -0.05 1.35
N ILE A 125 15.32 -0.58 2.04
CA ILE A 125 14.64 0.00 3.19
C ILE A 125 14.49 -1.04 4.29
#